data_AF-A0A2J6QZY2-F1
#
_entry.id   AF-A0A2J6QZY2-F1
#
_cell.length_a   1.000
_cell.length_b   1.000
_cell.length_c   1.000
_cell.angle_alpha   90.00
_cell.angle_beta   90.00
_cell.angle_gamma   90.00
#
_symmetry.space_group_name_H-M   'P 1'
#
loop_
_entity.id
_entity.type
_entity.pdbx_description
1 polymer ?
#
loop_
_entity_poly.entity_id
_entity_poly.type
_entity_poly.pdbx_seq_one_letter_code
_entity_poly.pdbx_strand_id
1 'polypeptide(L)'
;MDSELGNMMNSDSESDSHPVIRQIPVKHPDGNCTCDGSSLQFNGHWFTGNIDQYYQQVAYTPKGRIAKKQPGRPPKQPYMWWKAQCSFRGLSPKGKMAELQELLKAHANDPISKDNLALLEMAKKDFKIKNRAAVEDKWIQGMSADEKATRDLGRYLREAFPVGESATGVVVIKVGCAVSTKVVAEELGLVAEIVVGPIDPKGYSPVGERWVVVGRKKSAVVEKVRIISREAEGIKKEIRDKEEAPKRMAEAIHKKKEQDLKAALAKCDDWDVTGTWKIRFPYIEENFSRMNWGEKEMTLRIYQETTPKGSQMFAEFNFGLIKGVFRFERQKDDVKAKAAQPDSKNNTQKRKRDEFEDYGRSGEYDSEDFDDYDPYGNRKRTPTPEAFYLGSVTQPSAKHQSWNYRWRGEETGETVIDLYSDRKIYFLKFFGPRTEKLEGTFGCGFMKDSAFTGVKVGVARNASIDIAEAWADRNERAYEHARVGRWG
;
A
#
# COMPACT_ATOMS: atom_id res chain seq x y z
N MET A 1 -49.81 -35.14 32.77
CA MET A 1 -48.39 -34.89 33.11
C MET A 1 -47.98 -33.70 32.27
N ASP A 2 -48.58 -32.58 32.65
CA ASP A 2 -48.56 -31.30 31.98
C ASP A 2 -48.10 -30.27 33.01
N SER A 3 -47.49 -29.19 32.54
CA SER A 3 -47.14 -27.96 33.28
C SER A 3 -45.81 -27.92 34.06
N GLU A 4 -44.65 -28.04 33.40
CA GLU A 4 -43.38 -27.49 33.94
C GLU A 4 -42.41 -26.99 32.84
N LEU A 5 -42.88 -26.19 31.87
CA LEU A 5 -42.01 -25.54 30.87
C LEU A 5 -42.39 -24.06 30.61
N GLY A 6 -42.73 -23.32 31.66
CA GLY A 6 -43.14 -21.92 31.53
C GLY A 6 -42.65 -21.03 32.66
N ASN A 7 -41.35 -20.96 32.93
CA ASN A 7 -40.81 -19.84 33.73
C ASN A 7 -39.29 -19.59 33.66
N MET A 8 -38.62 -19.99 32.58
CA MET A 8 -37.23 -19.61 32.33
C MET A 8 -37.21 -18.79 31.05
N MET A 9 -37.18 -17.44 31.14
CA MET A 9 -36.56 -16.53 30.14
C MET A 9 -36.88 -15.03 30.31
N ASN A 10 -37.69 -14.59 31.29
CA ASN A 10 -37.75 -13.15 31.63
C ASN A 10 -36.73 -12.80 32.72
N SER A 11 -35.47 -13.21 32.52
CA SER A 11 -34.39 -12.49 33.19
C SER A 11 -34.32 -11.13 32.50
N ASP A 12 -34.82 -10.10 33.16
CA ASP A 12 -34.60 -8.68 32.84
C ASP A 12 -33.11 -8.34 32.98
N SER A 13 -32.24 -9.09 32.33
CA SER A 13 -30.92 -8.64 31.93
C SER A 13 -31.12 -7.66 30.78
N GLU A 14 -31.83 -6.56 31.06
CA GLU A 14 -31.75 -5.31 30.32
C GLU A 14 -30.33 -4.76 30.53
N SER A 15 -29.31 -5.48 30.04
CA SER A 15 -28.03 -4.87 29.73
C SER A 15 -28.28 -4.08 28.44
N ASP A 16 -28.98 -2.96 28.60
CA ASP A 16 -29.21 -1.97 27.57
C ASP A 16 -27.83 -1.41 27.24
N SER A 17 -27.13 -2.09 26.33
CA SER A 17 -25.67 -2.05 26.21
C SER A 17 -25.16 -0.65 25.87
N HIS A 18 -26.04 0.26 25.45
CA HIS A 18 -25.77 1.69 25.37
C HIS A 18 -27.02 2.50 25.75
N PRO A 19 -27.05 3.20 26.90
CA PRO A 19 -28.16 4.06 27.26
C PRO A 19 -28.25 5.24 26.28
N VAL A 20 -29.48 5.63 25.93
CA VAL A 20 -29.73 6.78 25.03
C VAL A 20 -29.39 8.09 25.74
N ILE A 21 -29.69 8.16 27.04
CA ILE A 21 -29.28 9.28 27.89
C ILE A 21 -27.97 8.93 28.57
N ARG A 22 -26.95 9.79 28.44
CA ARG A 22 -25.65 9.58 29.10
C ARG A 22 -25.70 9.89 30.59
N GLN A 23 -26.36 10.98 30.98
CA GLN A 23 -26.44 11.43 32.36
C GLN A 23 -27.72 12.24 32.60
N ILE A 24 -28.22 12.24 33.84
CA ILE A 24 -29.28 13.12 34.30
C ILE A 24 -28.79 14.08 35.38
N PRO A 25 -29.28 15.33 35.44
CA PRO A 25 -29.00 16.23 36.56
C PRO A 25 -29.71 15.75 37.83
N VAL A 26 -29.02 15.86 38.96
CA VAL A 26 -29.51 15.48 40.29
C VAL A 26 -29.37 16.70 41.21
N LYS A 27 -30.43 17.02 41.95
CA LYS A 27 -30.38 18.12 42.93
C LYS A 27 -29.55 17.67 44.14
N HIS A 28 -28.49 18.40 44.45
CA HIS A 28 -27.69 18.20 45.65
C HIS A 28 -27.39 19.54 46.32
N PRO A 29 -27.39 19.63 47.66
CA PRO A 29 -27.21 20.89 48.39
C PRO A 29 -25.87 21.59 48.10
N ASP A 30 -24.85 20.82 47.77
CA ASP A 30 -23.48 21.33 47.64
C ASP A 30 -23.04 21.74 46.22
N GLY A 31 -23.88 21.53 45.21
CA GLY A 31 -23.57 21.93 43.84
C GLY A 31 -24.13 21.00 42.77
N ASN A 32 -23.51 21.06 41.59
CA ASN A 32 -23.97 20.33 40.42
C ASN A 32 -23.65 18.84 40.57
N CYS A 33 -24.69 18.02 40.65
CA CYS A 33 -24.58 16.58 40.65
C CYS A 33 -25.21 16.00 39.37
N THR A 34 -24.60 14.98 38.79
CA THR A 34 -25.22 14.18 37.73
C THR A 34 -25.17 12.69 38.08
N CYS A 35 -26.02 11.89 37.43
CA CYS A 35 -26.05 10.43 37.56
C CYS A 35 -26.05 9.80 36.17
N ASP A 36 -25.20 8.80 35.94
CA ASP A 36 -25.11 8.06 34.67
C ASP A 36 -25.88 6.73 34.67
N GLY A 37 -26.68 6.49 35.71
CA GLY A 37 -27.38 5.23 35.95
C GLY A 37 -26.63 4.22 36.79
N SER A 38 -25.32 4.42 37.02
CA SER A 38 -24.49 3.57 37.89
C SER A 38 -23.97 4.33 39.10
N SER A 39 -23.55 5.58 38.90
CA SER A 39 -22.74 6.35 39.83
C SER A 39 -23.12 7.83 39.79
N LEU A 40 -22.84 8.55 40.88
CA LEU A 40 -22.98 10.01 40.97
C LEU A 40 -21.67 10.69 40.55
N GLN A 41 -21.77 11.83 39.86
CA GLN A 41 -20.68 12.77 39.64
C GLN A 41 -20.97 14.10 40.31
N PHE A 42 -20.04 14.60 41.11
CA PHE A 42 -20.08 15.95 41.66
C PHE A 42 -19.13 16.86 40.90
N ASN A 43 -19.65 17.93 40.32
CA ASN A 43 -18.89 18.88 39.50
C ASN A 43 -18.01 18.17 38.45
N GLY A 44 -18.51 17.07 37.85
CA GLY A 44 -17.78 16.26 36.86
C GLY A 44 -16.78 15.25 37.43
N HIS A 45 -16.75 15.02 38.73
CA HIS A 45 -15.82 14.10 39.38
C HIS A 45 -16.53 12.96 40.12
N TRP A 46 -16.01 11.74 39.98
CA TRP A 46 -16.49 10.52 40.64
C TRP A 46 -15.98 10.38 42.06
N PHE A 47 -16.65 9.56 42.86
CA PHE A 47 -16.14 9.13 44.14
C PHE A 47 -14.83 8.36 43.98
N THR A 48 -13.85 8.67 44.81
CA THR A 48 -12.61 7.90 44.90
C THR A 48 -12.47 7.31 46.29
N GLY A 49 -12.44 5.98 46.37
CA GLY A 49 -12.38 5.25 47.65
C GLY A 49 -11.06 5.42 48.39
N ASN A 50 -9.94 5.52 47.67
CA ASN A 50 -8.62 5.71 48.25
C ASN A 50 -8.07 7.09 47.87
N ILE A 51 -8.21 8.07 48.76
CA ILE A 51 -7.70 9.44 48.55
C ILE A 51 -6.20 9.55 48.88
N ASP A 52 -5.66 8.63 49.68
CA ASP A 52 -4.29 8.71 50.18
C ASP A 52 -3.22 8.69 49.08
N GLN A 53 -3.55 8.09 47.94
CA GLN A 53 -2.70 8.11 46.75
C GLN A 53 -2.52 9.51 46.14
N TYR A 54 -3.34 10.49 46.51
CA TYR A 54 -3.25 11.87 46.00
C TYR A 54 -2.57 12.83 46.98
N TYR A 55 -2.29 12.39 48.21
CA TYR A 55 -1.43 13.14 49.12
C TYR A 55 0.03 12.85 48.82
N GLN A 56 0.87 13.87 48.99
CA GLN A 56 2.32 13.67 48.90
C GLN A 56 2.77 12.81 50.08
N GLN A 57 3.02 11.53 49.82
CA GLN A 57 3.58 10.64 50.81
C GLN A 57 5.04 11.02 51.07
N VAL A 58 5.36 11.29 52.33
CA VAL A 58 6.75 11.50 52.75
C VAL A 58 7.33 10.14 53.10
N ALA A 59 8.27 9.65 52.29
CA ALA A 59 8.99 8.42 52.61
C ALA A 59 10.04 8.70 53.69
N TYR A 60 10.04 7.90 54.75
CA TYR A 60 11.05 7.91 55.80
C TYR A 60 11.98 6.71 55.64
N THR A 61 13.26 6.91 55.91
CA THR A 61 14.27 5.86 56.06
C THR A 61 13.96 5.00 57.30
N PRO A 62 14.53 3.79 57.42
CA PRO A 62 14.38 2.97 58.63
C PRO A 62 14.79 3.67 59.93
N LYS A 63 15.59 4.74 59.83
CA LYS A 63 16.05 5.58 60.95
C LYS A 63 15.13 6.79 61.23
N GLY A 64 13.93 6.85 60.64
CA GLY A 64 12.97 7.94 60.82
C GLY A 64 13.33 9.26 60.12
N ARG A 65 14.42 9.33 59.34
CA ARG A 65 14.78 10.52 58.54
C ARG A 65 14.06 10.51 57.20
N ILE A 66 13.68 11.67 56.66
CA ILE A 66 13.11 11.78 55.30
C ILE A 66 14.07 11.16 54.29
N ALA A 67 13.59 10.21 53.48
CA ALA A 67 14.39 9.52 52.48
C ALA A 67 14.85 10.48 51.37
N LYS A 68 16.10 10.34 50.90
CA LYS A 68 16.62 11.14 49.79
C LYS A 68 15.83 10.94 48.49
N LYS A 69 15.32 9.73 48.27
CA LYS A 69 14.44 9.38 47.15
C LYS A 69 13.02 9.35 47.66
N GLN A 70 12.25 10.38 47.34
CA GLN A 70 10.81 10.42 47.60
C GLN A 70 10.06 9.64 46.50
N PRO A 71 8.88 9.06 46.81
CA PRO A 71 8.00 8.55 45.79
C PRO A 71 7.64 9.67 44.79
N GLY A 72 7.33 9.28 43.55
CA GLY A 72 6.92 10.24 42.52
C GLY A 72 5.78 11.13 43.00
N ARG A 73 5.76 12.41 42.59
CA ARG A 73 4.69 13.32 42.99
C ARG A 73 3.35 12.76 42.51
N PRO A 74 2.33 12.68 43.38
CA PRO A 74 1.03 12.18 42.97
C PRO A 74 0.40 13.11 41.92
N PRO A 75 -0.55 12.61 41.11
CA PRO A 75 -1.29 13.43 40.16
C PRO A 75 -1.98 14.59 40.88
N LYS A 76 -1.76 15.82 40.41
CA LYS A 76 -2.43 17.01 40.97
C LYS A 76 -3.91 16.97 40.62
N GLN A 77 -4.77 16.99 41.63
CA GLN A 77 -6.22 17.06 41.45
C GLN A 77 -6.73 18.51 41.49
N PRO A 78 -7.72 18.88 40.66
CA PRO A 78 -8.28 20.23 40.63
C PRO A 78 -9.16 20.51 41.86
N TYR A 79 -9.42 21.79 42.15
CA TYR A 79 -10.20 22.22 43.33
C TYR A 79 -11.59 21.58 43.39
N MET A 80 -12.27 21.45 42.26
CA MET A 80 -13.59 20.83 42.18
C MET A 80 -13.57 19.34 42.54
N TRP A 81 -12.45 18.64 42.33
CA TRP A 81 -12.31 17.24 42.71
C TRP A 81 -12.28 17.08 44.23
N TRP A 82 -11.54 17.94 44.94
CA TRP A 82 -11.51 17.90 46.41
C TRP A 82 -12.86 18.24 47.02
N LYS A 83 -13.57 19.24 46.46
CA LYS A 83 -14.96 19.52 46.85
C LYS A 83 -15.86 18.32 46.66
N ALA A 84 -15.79 17.64 45.51
CA ALA A 84 -16.56 16.44 45.23
C ALA A 84 -16.29 15.34 46.26
N GLN A 85 -15.02 15.09 46.60
CA GLN A 85 -14.64 14.08 47.59
C GLN A 85 -15.16 14.39 49.00
N CYS A 86 -15.17 15.66 49.41
CA CYS A 86 -15.80 16.09 50.66
C CYS A 86 -17.31 15.82 50.63
N SER A 87 -17.99 16.29 49.59
CA SER A 87 -19.44 16.10 49.45
C SER A 87 -19.83 14.62 49.47
N PHE A 88 -19.12 13.74 48.75
CA PHE A 88 -19.41 12.30 48.75
C PHE A 88 -19.36 11.68 50.16
N ARG A 89 -18.47 12.16 51.04
CA ARG A 89 -18.30 11.69 52.42
C ARG A 89 -19.22 12.40 53.42
N GLY A 90 -20.09 13.31 52.96
CA GLY A 90 -20.97 14.10 53.85
C GLY A 90 -20.23 15.19 54.61
N LEU A 91 -19.05 15.60 54.15
CA LEU A 91 -18.24 16.66 54.73
C LEU A 91 -18.54 17.99 54.05
N SER A 92 -18.30 19.11 54.75
CA SER A 92 -18.51 20.43 54.15
C SER A 92 -17.58 20.66 52.96
N PRO A 93 -18.09 21.00 51.76
CA PRO A 93 -17.27 21.30 50.59
C PRO A 93 -16.89 22.79 50.51
N LYS A 94 -17.15 23.57 51.56
CA LYS A 94 -16.80 24.99 51.64
C LYS A 94 -15.38 25.13 52.21
N GLY A 95 -14.64 26.11 51.72
CA GLY A 95 -13.29 26.40 52.19
C GLY A 95 -12.25 26.44 51.07
N LYS A 96 -11.02 26.78 51.46
CA LYS A 96 -9.85 26.77 50.58
C LYS A 96 -9.37 25.34 50.33
N MET A 97 -8.62 25.14 49.26
CA MET A 97 -8.07 23.82 48.89
C MET A 97 -7.37 23.11 50.05
N ALA A 98 -6.51 23.82 50.79
CA ALA A 98 -5.75 23.25 51.90
C ALA A 98 -6.66 22.78 53.05
N GLU A 99 -7.76 23.50 53.32
CA GLU A 99 -8.75 23.15 54.34
C GLU A 99 -9.50 21.88 53.95
N LEU A 100 -9.93 21.76 52.68
CA LEU A 100 -10.58 20.56 52.16
C LEU A 100 -9.64 19.34 52.19
N GLN A 101 -8.37 19.54 51.83
CA GLN A 101 -7.35 18.50 51.87
C GLN A 101 -7.10 18.01 53.30
N GLU A 102 -7.00 18.92 54.27
CA GLU A 102 -6.78 18.57 55.67
C GLU A 102 -7.99 17.83 56.26
N LEU A 103 -9.20 18.30 55.95
CA LEU A 103 -10.45 17.65 56.35
C LEU A 103 -10.52 16.21 55.81
N LEU A 104 -10.17 16.00 54.53
CA LEU A 104 -10.23 14.68 53.91
C LEU A 104 -9.18 13.69 54.44
N LYS A 105 -8.07 14.14 55.04
CA LYS A 105 -7.07 13.22 55.63
C LYS A 105 -7.66 12.39 56.76
N ALA A 106 -8.54 12.98 57.57
CA ALA A 106 -9.20 12.27 58.68
C ALA A 106 -10.28 11.28 58.19
N HIS A 107 -10.69 11.39 56.92
CA HIS A 107 -11.82 10.67 56.33
C HIS A 107 -11.43 9.96 55.02
N ALA A 108 -10.15 9.68 54.82
CA ALA A 108 -9.63 9.22 53.52
C ALA A 108 -10.30 7.90 53.08
N ASN A 109 -10.58 7.02 54.03
CA ASN A 109 -11.18 5.69 53.84
C ASN A 109 -12.69 5.63 54.08
N ASP A 110 -13.32 6.78 54.37
CA ASP A 110 -14.75 6.80 54.62
C ASP A 110 -15.51 6.46 53.32
N PRO A 111 -16.55 5.60 53.40
CA PRO A 111 -17.38 5.28 52.26
C PRO A 111 -18.23 6.50 51.85
N ILE A 112 -18.95 6.38 50.74
CA ILE A 112 -19.99 7.34 50.36
C ILE A 112 -20.99 7.47 51.53
N SER A 113 -21.33 8.71 51.90
CA SER A 113 -22.29 8.98 52.98
C SER A 113 -23.65 8.35 52.69
N LYS A 114 -24.39 8.01 53.76
CA LYS A 114 -25.73 7.41 53.64
C LYS A 114 -26.68 8.28 52.79
N ASP A 115 -26.59 9.60 52.94
CA ASP A 115 -27.42 10.56 52.19
C ASP A 115 -27.11 10.52 50.69
N ASN A 116 -25.83 10.44 50.30
CA ASN A 116 -25.43 10.31 48.90
C ASN A 116 -25.78 8.95 48.32
N LEU A 117 -25.73 7.87 49.11
CA LEU A 117 -26.19 6.55 48.68
C LEU A 117 -27.71 6.55 48.44
N ALA A 118 -28.50 7.15 49.33
CA ALA A 118 -29.93 7.32 49.14
C ALA A 118 -30.23 8.17 47.89
N LEU A 119 -29.47 9.25 47.68
CA LEU A 119 -29.58 10.08 46.48
C LEU A 119 -29.23 9.30 45.21
N LEU A 120 -28.18 8.49 45.23
CA LEU A 120 -27.79 7.64 44.10
C LEU A 120 -28.92 6.66 43.76
N GLU A 121 -29.51 5.98 44.74
CA GLU A 121 -30.60 5.03 44.48
C GLU A 121 -31.86 5.70 43.91
N MET A 122 -32.21 6.90 44.40
CA MET A 122 -33.29 7.70 43.79
C MET A 122 -32.93 8.12 42.36
N ALA A 123 -31.71 8.61 42.13
CA ALA A 123 -31.25 9.03 40.82
C ALA A 123 -31.17 7.87 39.83
N LYS A 124 -30.79 6.65 40.26
CA LYS A 124 -30.82 5.44 39.43
C LYS A 124 -32.24 5.11 38.96
N LYS A 125 -33.23 5.22 39.84
CA LYS A 125 -34.65 5.01 39.47
C LYS A 125 -35.11 6.06 38.45
N ASP A 126 -34.83 7.33 38.70
CA ASP A 126 -35.18 8.42 37.77
C ASP A 126 -34.45 8.28 36.42
N PHE A 127 -33.17 7.90 36.45
CA PHE A 127 -32.38 7.63 35.25
C PHE A 127 -33.00 6.50 34.44
N LYS A 128 -33.39 5.39 35.07
CA LYS A 128 -34.06 4.27 34.38
C LYS A 128 -35.37 4.70 33.72
N ILE A 129 -36.19 5.49 34.40
CA ILE A 129 -37.45 6.02 33.87
C ILE A 129 -37.18 6.92 32.65
N LYS A 130 -36.28 7.88 32.79
CA LYS A 130 -35.93 8.83 31.72
C LYS A 130 -35.26 8.15 30.54
N ASN A 131 -34.34 7.20 30.79
CA ASN A 131 -33.68 6.46 29.73
C ASN A 131 -34.68 5.58 28.98
N ARG A 132 -35.61 4.91 29.68
CA ARG A 132 -36.70 4.16 29.04
C ARG A 132 -37.57 5.06 28.16
N ALA A 133 -37.96 6.23 28.66
CA ALA A 133 -38.72 7.21 27.89
C ALA A 133 -37.95 7.71 26.65
N ALA A 134 -36.64 7.95 26.76
CA ALA A 134 -35.81 8.36 25.64
C ALA A 134 -35.54 7.23 24.63
N VAL A 135 -35.41 5.98 25.09
CA VAL A 135 -35.35 4.80 24.22
C VAL A 135 -36.64 4.67 23.42
N GLU A 136 -37.79 4.86 24.08
CA GLU A 136 -39.11 4.84 23.45
C GLU A 136 -39.29 5.97 22.45
N ASP A 137 -38.92 7.20 22.82
CA ASP A 137 -38.98 8.35 21.92
C ASP A 137 -38.07 8.17 20.70
N LYS A 138 -36.83 7.69 20.91
CA LYS A 138 -35.91 7.34 19.84
C LYS A 138 -36.47 6.23 18.95
N TRP A 139 -37.10 5.22 19.54
CA TRP A 139 -37.78 4.16 18.79
C TRP A 139 -38.89 4.74 17.90
N ILE A 140 -39.75 5.60 18.43
CA ILE A 140 -40.88 6.16 17.67
C ILE A 140 -40.39 7.12 16.57
N GLN A 141 -39.51 8.05 16.90
CA GLN A 141 -39.19 9.21 16.05
C GLN A 141 -37.86 9.10 15.30
N GLY A 142 -36.90 8.35 15.82
CA GLY A 142 -35.50 8.46 15.42
C GLY A 142 -34.87 7.22 14.79
N MET A 143 -35.51 6.05 14.89
CA MET A 143 -34.96 4.80 14.34
C MET A 143 -35.54 4.46 12.98
N SER A 144 -34.66 4.14 12.03
CA SER A 144 -35.01 3.50 10.77
C SER A 144 -35.55 2.08 10.99
N ALA A 145 -36.21 1.52 9.97
CA ALA A 145 -36.73 0.16 10.01
C ALA A 145 -35.65 -0.90 10.32
N ASP A 146 -34.47 -0.77 9.70
CA ASP A 146 -33.35 -1.70 9.91
C ASP A 146 -32.77 -1.59 11.33
N GLU A 147 -32.70 -0.37 11.90
CA GLU A 147 -32.27 -0.16 13.29
C GLU A 147 -33.26 -0.74 14.29
N LYS A 148 -34.57 -0.55 14.07
CA LYS A 148 -35.63 -1.17 14.89
C LYS A 148 -35.54 -2.68 14.87
N ALA A 149 -35.42 -3.25 13.67
CA ALA A 149 -35.31 -4.70 13.48
C ALA A 149 -34.04 -5.28 14.14
N THR A 150 -32.94 -4.51 14.16
CA THR A 150 -31.69 -4.92 14.84
C THR A 150 -31.82 -4.86 16.36
N ARG A 151 -32.52 -3.86 16.90
CA ARG A 151 -32.65 -3.65 18.35
C ARG A 151 -33.68 -4.56 19.00
N ASP A 152 -34.88 -4.65 18.43
CA ASP A 152 -35.95 -5.53 18.92
C ASP A 152 -36.83 -5.96 17.74
N LEU A 153 -36.42 -7.04 17.08
CA LEU A 153 -37.12 -7.56 15.91
C LEU A 153 -38.58 -7.91 16.21
N GLY A 154 -38.85 -8.54 17.35
CA GLY A 154 -40.18 -9.00 17.71
C GLY A 154 -41.14 -7.83 17.87
N ARG A 155 -40.71 -6.77 18.57
CA ARG A 155 -41.48 -5.53 18.70
C ARG A 155 -41.68 -4.85 17.34
N TYR A 156 -40.62 -4.71 16.55
CA TYR A 156 -40.70 -4.10 15.23
C TYR A 156 -41.72 -4.81 14.33
N LEU A 157 -41.70 -6.14 14.28
CA LEU A 157 -42.64 -6.93 13.48
C LEU A 157 -44.09 -6.82 13.98
N ARG A 158 -44.32 -6.78 15.30
CA ARG A 158 -45.67 -6.56 15.86
C ARG A 158 -46.24 -5.19 15.52
N GLU A 159 -45.40 -4.15 15.53
CA GLU A 159 -45.79 -2.79 15.12
C GLU A 159 -46.02 -2.70 13.61
N ALA A 160 -45.19 -3.36 12.80
CA ALA A 160 -45.33 -3.39 11.34
C ALA A 160 -46.52 -4.23 10.86
N PHE A 161 -46.95 -5.21 11.66
CA PHE A 161 -48.06 -6.12 11.37
C PHE A 161 -49.01 -6.24 12.57
N PRO A 162 -49.78 -5.19 12.89
CA PRO A 162 -50.72 -5.21 14.02
C PRO A 162 -51.81 -6.28 13.84
N VAL A 163 -52.18 -6.95 14.93
CA VAL A 163 -53.17 -8.04 14.93
C VAL A 163 -54.54 -7.50 14.49
N GLY A 164 -55.21 -8.21 13.57
CA GLY A 164 -56.53 -7.84 13.07
C GLY A 164 -56.53 -6.98 11.81
N GLU A 165 -55.40 -6.39 11.43
CA GLU A 165 -55.29 -5.69 10.15
C GLU A 165 -54.99 -6.66 9.01
N SER A 166 -55.80 -6.60 7.96
CA SER A 166 -55.60 -7.35 6.70
C SER A 166 -54.51 -6.77 5.80
N ALA A 167 -53.64 -5.92 6.38
CA ALA A 167 -52.60 -5.20 5.68
C ALA A 167 -51.79 -6.15 4.78
N THR A 168 -51.73 -5.80 3.50
CA THR A 168 -50.98 -6.52 2.46
C THR A 168 -49.51 -6.08 2.40
N GLY A 169 -49.06 -5.31 3.38
CA GLY A 169 -47.69 -4.81 3.45
C GLY A 169 -46.68 -5.94 3.47
N VAL A 170 -45.50 -5.65 2.93
CA VAL A 170 -44.31 -6.49 3.01
C VAL A 170 -43.19 -5.59 3.48
N VAL A 171 -42.41 -6.03 4.46
CA VAL A 171 -41.20 -5.35 4.93
C VAL A 171 -39.98 -6.13 4.47
N VAL A 172 -38.90 -5.41 4.17
CA VAL A 172 -37.60 -5.99 3.82
C VAL A 172 -36.64 -5.60 4.93
N ILE A 173 -36.05 -6.59 5.58
CA ILE A 173 -35.21 -6.41 6.76
C ILE A 173 -33.77 -6.77 6.40
N LYS A 174 -32.86 -5.80 6.57
CA LYS A 174 -31.43 -5.99 6.31
C LYS A 174 -30.71 -6.28 7.62
N VAL A 175 -30.42 -7.54 7.89
CA VAL A 175 -29.87 -8.00 9.18
C VAL A 175 -28.68 -8.93 9.00
N GLY A 176 -27.76 -8.90 9.95
CA GLY A 176 -26.62 -9.83 9.98
C GLY A 176 -27.01 -11.30 10.20
N CYS A 177 -28.19 -11.57 10.77
CA CYS A 177 -28.65 -12.92 11.09
C CYS A 177 -30.05 -13.23 10.50
N ALA A 178 -30.09 -13.45 9.19
CA ALA A 178 -31.34 -13.72 8.46
C ALA A 178 -32.13 -14.93 8.98
N VAL A 179 -31.45 -15.96 9.52
CA VAL A 179 -32.10 -17.18 10.04
C VAL A 179 -32.93 -16.86 11.28
N SER A 180 -32.34 -16.20 12.27
CA SER A 180 -33.07 -15.81 13.49
C SER A 180 -34.24 -14.89 13.16
N THR A 181 -34.09 -14.00 12.18
CA THR A 181 -35.18 -13.13 11.76
C THR A 181 -36.36 -13.88 11.15
N LYS A 182 -36.07 -14.91 10.35
CA LYS A 182 -37.11 -15.79 9.81
C LYS A 182 -37.87 -16.52 10.92
N VAL A 183 -37.15 -17.10 11.89
CA VAL A 183 -37.75 -17.81 13.03
C VAL A 183 -38.70 -16.91 13.82
N VAL A 184 -38.25 -15.71 14.21
CA VAL A 184 -39.09 -14.77 14.97
C VAL A 184 -40.33 -14.33 14.17
N ALA A 185 -40.20 -14.13 12.85
CA ALA A 185 -41.33 -13.79 12.02
C ALA A 185 -42.36 -14.94 11.93
N GLU A 186 -41.90 -16.17 11.79
CA GLU A 186 -42.75 -17.37 11.75
C GLU A 186 -43.47 -17.62 13.08
N GLU A 187 -42.80 -17.39 14.22
CA GLU A 187 -43.40 -17.44 15.56
C GLU A 187 -44.54 -16.43 15.74
N LEU A 188 -44.49 -15.30 15.02
CA LEU A 188 -45.56 -14.29 14.98
C LEU A 188 -46.65 -14.59 13.95
N GLY A 189 -46.60 -15.76 13.29
CA GLY A 189 -47.55 -16.16 12.25
C GLY A 189 -47.40 -15.38 10.94
N LEU A 190 -46.22 -14.81 10.69
CA LEU A 190 -45.88 -14.11 9.44
C LEU A 190 -45.17 -15.07 8.48
N VAL A 191 -45.29 -14.81 7.19
CA VAL A 191 -44.50 -15.48 6.15
C VAL A 191 -43.19 -14.73 5.99
N ALA A 192 -42.07 -15.46 6.06
CA ALA A 192 -40.75 -14.89 5.91
C ALA A 192 -39.89 -15.70 4.93
N GLU A 193 -39.26 -15.02 3.97
CA GLU A 193 -38.37 -15.62 2.99
C GLU A 193 -37.03 -14.90 2.97
N ILE A 194 -35.95 -15.68 2.87
CA ILE A 194 -34.58 -15.17 2.80
C ILE A 194 -34.21 -15.01 1.34
N VAL A 195 -33.69 -13.84 0.98
CA VAL A 195 -33.25 -13.52 -0.38
C VAL A 195 -31.85 -12.91 -0.35
N VAL A 196 -31.07 -13.13 -1.40
CA VAL A 196 -29.79 -12.43 -1.59
C VAL A 196 -30.09 -11.03 -2.09
N GLY A 197 -29.73 -10.02 -1.31
CA GLY A 197 -29.90 -8.62 -1.68
C GLY A 197 -28.96 -8.20 -2.82
N PRO A 198 -29.29 -7.11 -3.53
CA PRO A 198 -28.37 -6.37 -4.37
C PRO A 198 -27.02 -6.15 -3.70
N ILE A 199 -25.94 -6.44 -4.42
CA ILE A 199 -24.58 -6.14 -3.96
C ILE A 199 -24.42 -4.63 -3.98
N ASP A 200 -24.09 -4.03 -2.83
CA ASP A 200 -23.64 -2.63 -2.81
C ASP A 200 -22.25 -2.54 -3.46
N PRO A 201 -22.07 -1.83 -4.59
CA PRO A 201 -20.77 -1.69 -5.24
C PRO A 201 -19.72 -1.01 -4.35
N LYS A 202 -20.16 -0.28 -3.31
CA LYS A 202 -19.29 0.42 -2.35
C LYS A 202 -19.04 -0.39 -1.07
N GLY A 203 -19.84 -1.42 -0.81
CA GLY A 203 -19.82 -2.19 0.43
C GLY A 203 -19.03 -3.49 0.30
N TYR A 204 -18.03 -3.68 1.14
CA TYR A 204 -17.26 -4.93 1.18
C TYR A 204 -18.01 -5.98 2.01
N SER A 205 -19.00 -6.64 1.42
CA SER A 205 -19.60 -7.85 2.00
C SER A 205 -19.25 -9.07 1.13
N PRO A 206 -18.23 -9.87 1.50
CA PRO A 206 -17.80 -11.02 0.70
C PRO A 206 -18.84 -12.14 0.63
N VAL A 207 -19.84 -12.11 1.52
CA VAL A 207 -20.97 -13.03 1.55
C VAL A 207 -22.21 -12.17 1.33
N GLY A 208 -22.68 -12.07 0.09
CA GLY A 208 -23.74 -11.13 -0.31
C GLY A 208 -24.84 -10.98 0.75
N GLU A 209 -25.19 -9.73 1.05
CA GLU A 209 -26.12 -9.41 2.15
C GLU A 209 -27.41 -10.20 2.00
N ARG A 210 -27.74 -11.01 3.01
CA ARG A 210 -29.00 -11.74 3.04
C ARG A 210 -30.06 -10.84 3.64
N TRP A 211 -31.11 -10.57 2.88
CA TRP A 211 -32.26 -9.82 3.34
C TRP A 211 -33.38 -10.80 3.69
N VAL A 212 -34.25 -10.42 4.64
CA VAL A 212 -35.44 -11.19 4.96
C VAL A 212 -36.66 -10.39 4.57
N VAL A 213 -37.51 -10.98 3.72
CA VAL A 213 -38.76 -10.40 3.26
C VAL A 213 -39.88 -10.99 4.10
N VAL A 214 -40.59 -10.15 4.85
CA VAL A 214 -41.62 -10.57 5.81
C VAL A 214 -42.96 -9.96 5.44
N GLY A 215 -44.04 -10.74 5.52
CA GLY A 215 -45.41 -10.25 5.29
C GLY A 215 -46.48 -11.27 5.67
N ARG A 216 -47.76 -10.84 5.74
CA ARG A 216 -48.89 -11.73 6.06
C ARG A 216 -49.27 -12.68 4.92
N LYS A 217 -49.19 -12.19 3.68
CA LYS A 217 -49.61 -12.94 2.48
C LYS A 217 -48.40 -13.54 1.78
N LYS A 218 -48.36 -14.87 1.67
CA LYS A 218 -47.29 -15.59 0.98
C LYS A 218 -47.05 -15.09 -0.45
N SER A 219 -48.12 -14.81 -1.20
CA SER A 219 -48.01 -14.30 -2.57
C SER A 219 -47.28 -12.95 -2.66
N ALA A 220 -47.52 -12.04 -1.70
CA ALA A 220 -46.86 -10.74 -1.66
C ALA A 220 -45.37 -10.87 -1.32
N VAL A 221 -45.02 -11.75 -0.37
CA VAL A 221 -43.63 -12.05 -0.01
C VAL A 221 -42.88 -12.64 -1.21
N VAL A 222 -43.45 -13.65 -1.88
CA VAL A 222 -42.84 -14.30 -3.05
C VAL A 222 -42.63 -13.31 -4.20
N GLU A 223 -43.61 -12.46 -4.50
CA GLU A 223 -43.44 -11.46 -5.55
C GLU A 223 -42.33 -10.45 -5.20
N LYS A 224 -42.26 -10.01 -3.94
CA LYS A 224 -41.20 -9.09 -3.50
C LYS A 224 -39.81 -9.75 -3.56
N VAL A 225 -39.69 -11.01 -3.16
CA VAL A 225 -38.45 -11.81 -3.33
C VAL A 225 -38.04 -11.89 -4.79
N ARG A 226 -39.00 -12.12 -5.71
CA ARG A 226 -38.74 -12.18 -7.15
C ARG A 226 -38.26 -10.83 -7.71
N ILE A 227 -38.78 -9.71 -7.23
CA ILE A 227 -38.31 -8.37 -7.61
C ILE A 227 -36.85 -8.17 -7.16
N ILE A 228 -36.56 -8.44 -5.88
CA ILE A 228 -35.20 -8.27 -5.31
C ILE A 228 -34.18 -9.17 -6.02
N SER A 229 -34.55 -10.42 -6.31
CA SER A 229 -33.66 -11.37 -6.99
C SER A 229 -33.28 -10.89 -8.40
N ARG A 230 -34.26 -10.37 -9.17
CA ARG A 230 -34.00 -9.81 -10.51
C ARG A 230 -33.07 -8.60 -10.47
N GLU A 231 -33.25 -7.73 -9.48
CA GLU A 231 -32.39 -6.56 -9.27
C GLU A 231 -30.95 -6.98 -8.92
N ALA A 232 -30.80 -7.94 -7.99
CA ALA A 232 -29.49 -8.47 -7.60
C ALA A 232 -28.75 -9.15 -8.76
N GLU A 233 -29.46 -9.90 -9.61
CA GLU A 233 -28.90 -10.49 -10.83
C GLU A 233 -28.47 -9.43 -11.85
N GLY A 234 -29.28 -8.38 -12.03
CA GLY A 234 -28.97 -7.26 -12.91
C GLY A 234 -27.67 -6.55 -12.52
N ILE A 235 -27.52 -6.22 -11.23
CA ILE A 235 -26.30 -5.59 -10.70
C ILE A 235 -25.09 -6.54 -10.81
N LYS A 236 -25.26 -7.82 -10.50
CA LYS A 236 -24.18 -8.81 -10.64
C LYS A 236 -23.69 -8.93 -12.09
N LYS A 237 -24.60 -8.87 -13.06
CA LYS A 237 -24.26 -8.86 -14.48
C LYS A 237 -23.51 -7.59 -14.86
N GLU A 238 -23.97 -6.43 -14.41
CA GLU A 238 -23.31 -5.15 -14.66
C GLU A 238 -21.87 -5.12 -14.10
N ILE A 239 -21.66 -5.62 -12.89
CA ILE A 239 -20.33 -5.74 -12.27
C ILE A 239 -19.43 -6.65 -13.13
N ARG A 240 -19.94 -7.82 -13.54
CA ARG A 240 -19.19 -8.74 -14.40
C ARG A 240 -18.82 -8.10 -15.75
N ASP A 241 -19.78 -7.43 -16.39
CA ASP A 241 -19.55 -6.77 -17.68
C ASP A 241 -18.51 -5.64 -17.55
N LYS A 242 -18.52 -4.88 -16.44
CA LYS A 242 -17.51 -3.87 -16.11
C LYS A 242 -16.12 -4.47 -15.86
N GLU A 243 -16.02 -5.63 -15.22
CA GLU A 243 -14.75 -6.33 -14.98
C GLU A 243 -14.20 -7.05 -16.22
N GLU A 244 -15.08 -7.56 -17.10
CA GLU A 244 -14.67 -8.26 -18.32
C GLU A 244 -14.31 -7.30 -19.47
N ALA A 245 -14.94 -6.12 -19.55
CA ALA A 245 -14.63 -5.12 -20.57
C ALA A 245 -13.13 -4.75 -20.67
N PRO A 246 -12.41 -4.42 -19.58
CA PRO A 246 -10.98 -4.10 -19.66
C PRO A 246 -10.14 -5.31 -20.06
N LYS A 247 -10.51 -6.53 -19.64
CA LYS A 247 -9.81 -7.76 -20.04
C LYS A 247 -9.94 -7.98 -21.55
N ARG A 248 -11.15 -7.88 -22.10
CA ARG A 248 -11.40 -7.99 -23.55
C ARG A 248 -10.67 -6.90 -24.33
N MET A 249 -10.63 -5.67 -23.81
CA MET A 249 -9.88 -4.57 -24.44
C MET A 249 -8.37 -4.83 -24.42
N ALA A 250 -7.81 -5.32 -23.30
CA ALA A 250 -6.40 -5.65 -23.18
C ALA A 250 -6.01 -6.81 -24.12
N GLU A 251 -6.83 -7.87 -24.21
CA GLU A 251 -6.64 -8.98 -25.14
C GLU A 251 -6.69 -8.52 -26.61
N ALA A 252 -7.64 -7.64 -26.96
CA ALA A 252 -7.73 -7.08 -28.30
C ALA A 252 -6.50 -6.22 -28.65
N ILE A 253 -6.01 -5.41 -27.70
CA ILE A 253 -4.77 -4.63 -27.85
C ILE A 253 -3.57 -5.56 -28.05
N HIS A 254 -3.46 -6.63 -27.26
CA HIS A 254 -2.37 -7.60 -27.37
C HIS A 254 -2.39 -8.28 -28.75
N LYS A 255 -3.55 -8.80 -29.17
CA LYS A 255 -3.73 -9.45 -30.47
C LYS A 255 -3.40 -8.52 -31.63
N LYS A 256 -3.80 -7.25 -31.55
CA LYS A 256 -3.45 -6.23 -32.56
C LYS A 256 -1.94 -5.99 -32.61
N LYS A 257 -1.27 -5.82 -31.46
CA LYS A 257 0.19 -5.67 -31.39
C LYS A 257 0.93 -6.86 -32.03
N GLU A 258 0.46 -8.08 -31.78
CA GLU A 258 1.05 -9.29 -32.38
C GLU A 258 0.88 -9.34 -33.90
N GLN A 259 -0.30 -8.96 -34.41
CA GLN A 259 -0.56 -8.84 -35.85
C GLN A 259 0.31 -7.77 -36.51
N ASP A 260 0.40 -6.58 -35.90
CA ASP A 260 1.22 -5.47 -36.38
C ASP A 260 2.71 -5.87 -36.40
N LEU A 261 3.18 -6.56 -35.35
CA LEU A 261 4.54 -7.11 -35.29
C LEU A 261 4.81 -8.10 -36.42
N LYS A 262 3.92 -9.08 -36.61
CA LYS A 262 4.07 -10.07 -37.68
C LYS A 262 4.10 -9.43 -39.06
N ALA A 263 3.25 -8.43 -39.29
CA ALA A 263 3.23 -7.66 -40.53
C ALA A 263 4.52 -6.83 -40.73
N ALA A 264 5.08 -6.27 -39.66
CA ALA A 264 6.33 -5.52 -39.70
C ALA A 264 7.53 -6.45 -39.96
N LEU A 265 7.61 -7.60 -39.30
CA LEU A 265 8.65 -8.60 -39.51
C LEU A 265 8.62 -9.18 -40.93
N ALA A 266 7.44 -9.30 -41.54
CA ALA A 266 7.31 -9.74 -42.93
C ALA A 266 7.88 -8.73 -43.95
N LYS A 267 8.13 -7.48 -43.54
CA LYS A 267 8.73 -6.42 -44.38
C LYS A 267 10.21 -6.17 -44.08
N CYS A 268 10.79 -6.80 -43.06
CA CYS A 268 12.22 -6.67 -42.78
C CYS A 268 13.04 -7.36 -43.86
N ASP A 269 14.15 -6.71 -44.23
CA ASP A 269 15.15 -7.30 -45.13
C ASP A 269 15.76 -8.55 -44.51
N ASP A 270 16.21 -9.47 -45.37
CA ASP A 270 16.94 -10.65 -44.93
C ASP A 270 18.17 -10.23 -44.12
N TRP A 271 18.23 -10.76 -42.91
CA TRP A 271 19.23 -10.55 -41.87
C TRP A 271 19.26 -9.17 -41.20
N ASP A 272 18.21 -8.37 -41.34
CA ASP A 272 18.06 -7.13 -40.57
C ASP A 272 17.88 -7.43 -39.08
N VAL A 273 18.93 -7.19 -38.28
CA VAL A 273 18.86 -7.35 -36.81
C VAL A 273 18.40 -6.12 -36.04
N THR A 274 18.22 -5.00 -36.73
CA THR A 274 17.83 -3.74 -36.10
C THR A 274 16.38 -3.83 -35.60
N GLY A 275 16.11 -3.27 -34.42
CA GLY A 275 14.79 -3.37 -33.80
C GLY A 275 14.81 -3.63 -32.30
N THR A 276 13.61 -3.85 -31.75
CA THR A 276 13.42 -4.18 -30.33
C THR A 276 13.30 -5.67 -30.15
N TRP A 277 13.95 -6.19 -29.12
CA TRP A 277 14.02 -7.60 -28.78
C TRP A 277 13.58 -7.77 -27.33
N LYS A 278 12.75 -8.77 -27.10
CA LYS A 278 12.41 -9.23 -25.76
C LYS A 278 13.42 -10.30 -25.38
N ILE A 279 14.12 -10.08 -24.28
CA ILE A 279 15.18 -10.94 -23.80
C ILE A 279 14.65 -11.84 -22.69
N ARG A 280 15.09 -13.10 -22.71
CA ARG A 280 14.90 -14.05 -21.62
C ARG A 280 16.27 -14.41 -21.07
N PHE A 281 16.47 -14.15 -19.79
CA PHE A 281 17.72 -14.38 -19.11
C PHE A 281 17.51 -15.31 -17.91
N PRO A 282 17.57 -16.65 -18.12
CA PRO A 282 17.20 -17.62 -17.09
C PRO A 282 17.94 -17.42 -15.77
N TYR A 283 19.25 -17.12 -15.82
CA TYR A 283 20.03 -16.87 -14.60
C TYR A 283 19.45 -15.72 -13.76
N ILE A 284 19.09 -14.60 -14.39
CA ILE A 284 18.53 -13.44 -13.68
C ILE A 284 17.11 -13.77 -13.18
N GLU A 285 16.30 -14.39 -14.04
CA GLU A 285 14.93 -14.82 -13.71
C GLU A 285 14.91 -15.79 -12.52
N GLU A 286 15.85 -16.73 -12.41
CA GLU A 286 15.87 -17.72 -11.33
C GLU A 286 16.45 -17.17 -10.02
N ASN A 287 17.49 -16.33 -10.09
CA ASN A 287 18.23 -15.90 -8.90
C ASN A 287 17.73 -14.57 -8.31
N PHE A 288 17.03 -13.74 -9.10
CA PHE A 288 16.68 -12.37 -8.70
C PHE A 288 15.18 -12.01 -8.85
N SER A 289 14.33 -12.97 -9.24
CA SER A 289 12.88 -12.77 -9.40
C SER A 289 12.13 -12.41 -8.12
N ARG A 290 12.66 -12.73 -6.94
CA ARG A 290 11.98 -12.47 -5.65
C ARG A 290 11.96 -11.00 -5.23
N MET A 291 12.75 -10.15 -5.86
CA MET A 291 12.96 -8.77 -5.40
C MET A 291 11.92 -7.74 -5.88
N ASN A 292 10.77 -8.17 -6.42
CA ASN A 292 9.69 -7.25 -6.85
C ASN A 292 10.18 -6.13 -7.78
N TRP A 293 11.16 -6.42 -8.66
CA TRP A 293 11.52 -5.55 -9.78
C TRP A 293 10.34 -5.52 -10.74
N GLY A 294 9.37 -4.65 -10.48
CA GLY A 294 8.02 -4.73 -11.04
C GLY A 294 8.04 -4.94 -12.54
N GLU A 295 7.64 -6.14 -13.00
CA GLU A 295 7.31 -6.56 -14.37
C GLU A 295 8.02 -5.87 -15.55
N LYS A 296 9.24 -5.34 -15.36
CA LYS A 296 9.96 -4.65 -16.43
C LYS A 296 10.54 -5.73 -17.33
N GLU A 297 9.93 -5.88 -18.50
CA GLU A 297 10.41 -6.80 -19.52
C GLU A 297 11.88 -6.50 -19.85
N MET A 298 12.71 -7.54 -19.83
CA MET A 298 14.10 -7.42 -20.27
C MET A 298 14.12 -7.16 -21.77
N THR A 299 14.84 -6.12 -22.19
CA THR A 299 14.82 -5.63 -23.56
C THR A 299 16.22 -5.41 -24.10
N LEU A 300 16.34 -5.55 -25.42
CA LEU A 300 17.52 -5.19 -26.21
C LEU A 300 17.04 -4.47 -27.46
N ARG A 301 17.61 -3.31 -27.77
CA ARG A 301 17.28 -2.52 -28.95
C ARG A 301 18.51 -2.33 -29.80
N ILE A 302 18.55 -2.95 -30.97
CA ILE A 302 19.70 -2.92 -31.88
C ILE A 302 19.50 -1.82 -32.92
N TYR A 303 20.54 -1.04 -33.16
CA TYR A 303 20.60 0.06 -34.11
C TYR A 303 21.79 -0.12 -35.04
N GLN A 304 21.65 0.37 -36.27
CA GLN A 304 22.74 0.51 -37.21
C GLN A 304 22.79 1.96 -37.68
N GLU A 305 23.97 2.57 -37.64
CA GLU A 305 24.19 3.96 -38.02
C GLU A 305 25.36 4.06 -38.99
N THR A 306 25.20 4.87 -40.04
CA THR A 306 26.28 5.18 -40.99
C THR A 306 26.88 6.53 -40.65
N THR A 307 28.12 6.52 -40.16
CA THR A 307 28.89 7.73 -39.84
C THR A 307 29.81 8.10 -41.01
N PRO A 308 30.40 9.31 -41.03
CA PRO A 308 31.43 9.66 -42.03
C PRO A 308 32.64 8.71 -42.06
N LYS A 309 32.91 7.99 -40.95
CA LYS A 309 34.01 7.04 -40.83
C LYS A 309 33.63 5.60 -41.24
N GLY A 310 32.34 5.34 -41.45
CA GLY A 310 31.80 4.02 -41.78
C GLY A 310 30.57 3.64 -40.95
N SER A 311 29.97 2.49 -41.27
CA SER A 311 28.83 1.96 -40.55
C SER A 311 29.25 1.37 -39.20
N GLN A 312 28.40 1.56 -38.20
CA GLN A 312 28.54 1.00 -36.86
C GLN A 312 27.22 0.34 -36.44
N MET A 313 27.31 -0.69 -35.61
CA MET A 313 26.15 -1.34 -35.02
C MET A 313 26.26 -1.28 -33.50
N PHE A 314 25.11 -1.02 -32.88
CA PHE A 314 24.99 -0.76 -31.45
C PHE A 314 23.75 -1.40 -30.88
N ALA A 315 23.67 -1.48 -29.56
CA ALA A 315 22.39 -1.73 -28.91
C ALA A 315 22.24 -0.98 -27.60
N GLU A 316 21.00 -0.67 -27.22
CA GLU A 316 20.61 -0.33 -25.85
C GLU A 316 20.03 -1.58 -25.19
N PHE A 317 20.40 -1.89 -23.95
CA PHE A 317 19.85 -3.05 -23.26
C PHE A 317 19.39 -2.72 -21.85
N ASN A 318 18.41 -3.47 -21.38
CA ASN A 318 17.96 -3.49 -19.99
C ASN A 318 17.63 -4.95 -19.64
N PHE A 319 18.49 -5.59 -18.85
CA PHE A 319 18.33 -6.98 -18.40
C PHE A 319 17.77 -7.07 -16.98
N GLY A 320 17.02 -6.05 -16.54
CA GLY A 320 16.41 -6.00 -15.22
C GLY A 320 17.37 -5.47 -14.16
N LEU A 321 18.49 -6.17 -13.94
CA LEU A 321 19.53 -5.78 -12.96
C LEU A 321 20.54 -4.78 -13.52
N ILE A 322 20.79 -4.83 -14.82
CA ILE A 322 21.81 -4.03 -15.50
C ILE A 322 21.23 -3.48 -16.77
N LYS A 323 21.51 -2.20 -17.01
CA LYS A 323 21.15 -1.50 -18.24
C LYS A 323 22.39 -0.83 -18.81
N GLY A 324 22.41 -0.63 -20.13
CA GLY A 324 23.56 -0.03 -20.77
C GLY A 324 23.50 -0.10 -22.29
N VAL A 325 24.68 -0.07 -22.89
CA VAL A 325 24.86 -0.07 -24.35
C VAL A 325 25.86 -1.14 -24.81
N PHE A 326 25.58 -1.76 -25.95
CA PHE A 326 26.47 -2.64 -26.69
C PHE A 326 27.13 -1.89 -27.84
N ARG A 327 28.38 -2.24 -28.12
CA ARG A 327 29.10 -1.91 -29.35
C ARG A 327 29.59 -3.17 -30.01
N PHE A 328 29.16 -3.40 -31.24
CA PHE A 328 29.55 -4.57 -32.01
C PHE A 328 30.90 -4.36 -32.68
N GLU A 329 31.77 -5.37 -32.63
CA GLU A 329 33.07 -5.34 -33.27
C GLU A 329 33.01 -5.85 -34.71
N ARG A 330 33.92 -5.36 -35.55
CA ARG A 330 34.14 -5.88 -36.91
C ARG A 330 34.51 -7.37 -36.86
N GLN A 331 34.00 -8.14 -37.81
CA GLN A 331 34.34 -9.55 -37.99
C GLN A 331 35.82 -9.71 -38.36
N LYS A 332 36.46 -10.80 -37.87
CA LYS A 332 37.89 -11.06 -38.11
C LYS A 332 38.23 -11.20 -39.59
N ASP A 333 37.31 -11.76 -40.36
CA ASP A 333 37.49 -12.04 -41.79
C ASP A 333 37.05 -10.88 -42.68
N ASP A 334 36.58 -9.78 -42.09
CA ASP A 334 36.14 -8.60 -42.83
C ASP A 334 37.36 -7.77 -43.25
N VAL A 335 37.58 -7.68 -44.56
CA VAL A 335 38.66 -6.87 -45.14
C VAL A 335 38.46 -5.43 -44.66
N LYS A 336 39.53 -4.82 -44.11
CA LYS A 336 39.48 -3.42 -43.65
C LYS A 336 38.81 -2.57 -44.73
N ALA A 337 37.70 -1.93 -44.39
CA ALA A 337 37.12 -0.90 -45.25
C ALA A 337 38.25 0.07 -45.60
N LYS A 338 38.43 0.35 -46.90
CA LYS A 338 39.27 1.45 -47.33
C LYS A 338 38.63 2.69 -46.70
N ALA A 339 39.22 3.19 -45.61
CA ALA A 339 38.78 4.42 -45.00
C ALA A 339 38.66 5.45 -46.13
N ALA A 340 37.49 6.09 -46.25
CA ALA A 340 37.34 7.21 -47.15
C ALA A 340 38.49 8.17 -46.82
N GLN A 341 39.40 8.35 -47.77
CA GLN A 341 40.52 9.26 -47.59
C GLN A 341 39.90 10.61 -47.19
N PRO A 342 40.25 11.19 -46.05
CA PRO A 342 39.79 12.53 -45.75
C PRO A 342 40.29 13.40 -46.89
N ASP A 343 39.38 14.11 -47.56
CA ASP A 343 39.74 15.12 -48.56
C ASP A 343 40.65 16.14 -47.88
N SER A 344 41.96 15.93 -48.03
CA SER A 344 43.01 16.70 -47.35
C SER A 344 43.26 18.03 -48.08
N LYS A 345 42.18 18.71 -48.49
CA LYS A 345 42.22 20.04 -49.08
C LYS A 345 40.97 20.81 -48.65
N ASN A 346 41.00 21.34 -47.43
CA ASN A 346 40.76 22.76 -47.14
C ASN A 346 40.52 23.03 -45.65
N ASN A 347 41.08 24.13 -45.18
CA ASN A 347 40.86 24.82 -43.89
C ASN A 347 41.47 24.22 -42.61
N THR A 348 42.76 24.47 -42.43
CA THR A 348 43.30 24.94 -41.15
C THR A 348 42.62 26.24 -40.71
N GLN A 349 41.51 26.12 -39.96
CA GLN A 349 41.09 27.19 -39.04
C GLN A 349 41.45 26.77 -37.61
N LYS A 350 42.57 27.34 -37.14
CA LYS A 350 42.96 27.43 -35.73
C LYS A 350 41.76 27.97 -34.93
N ARG A 351 41.12 27.12 -34.12
CA ARG A 351 40.27 27.60 -33.02
C ARG A 351 41.21 28.12 -31.93
N LYS A 352 41.09 29.41 -31.62
CA LYS A 352 41.67 30.04 -30.43
C LYS A 352 41.17 29.26 -29.21
N ARG A 353 42.12 28.70 -28.45
CA ARG A 353 41.91 28.21 -27.10
C ARG A 353 41.95 29.45 -26.21
N ASP A 354 40.82 29.76 -25.57
CA ASP A 354 40.77 30.82 -24.58
C ASP A 354 41.69 30.46 -23.41
N GLU A 355 42.63 31.37 -23.14
CA GLU A 355 43.45 31.42 -21.95
C GLU A 355 42.53 31.74 -20.77
N PHE A 356 42.27 30.75 -19.93
CA PHE A 356 41.68 30.98 -18.62
C PHE A 356 42.86 31.12 -17.64
N GLU A 357 43.03 32.33 -17.12
CA GLU A 357 44.08 32.70 -16.20
C GLU A 357 43.99 31.90 -14.89
N ASP A 358 45.11 31.24 -14.63
CA ASP A 358 45.48 30.51 -13.42
C ASP A 358 45.81 31.52 -12.30
N TYR A 359 44.95 31.61 -11.28
CA TYR A 359 45.28 32.26 -10.02
C TYR A 359 45.70 31.18 -9.01
N GLY A 360 46.97 31.26 -8.66
CA GLY A 360 47.69 30.30 -7.84
C GLY A 360 47.02 29.89 -6.54
N ARG A 361 47.22 28.61 -6.19
CA ARG A 361 47.31 28.20 -4.80
C ARG A 361 48.33 27.08 -4.66
N SER A 362 49.48 27.46 -4.14
CA SER A 362 50.51 26.58 -3.63
C SER A 362 49.94 25.66 -2.55
N GLY A 363 50.12 24.36 -2.76
CA GLY A 363 49.75 23.29 -1.85
C GLY A 363 50.62 22.08 -2.17
N GLU A 364 51.89 22.24 -1.84
CA GLU A 364 52.93 21.22 -1.81
C GLU A 364 52.46 20.05 -0.93
N TYR A 365 52.02 18.97 -1.57
CA TYR A 365 51.93 17.65 -0.98
C TYR A 365 52.66 16.70 -1.92
N ASP A 366 53.86 16.29 -1.48
CA ASP A 366 54.56 15.11 -1.96
C ASP A 366 53.59 13.92 -1.91
N SER A 367 53.02 13.54 -3.05
CA SER A 367 52.51 12.19 -3.24
C SER A 367 53.61 11.39 -3.92
N GLU A 368 54.33 10.63 -3.11
CA GLU A 368 55.28 9.63 -3.59
C GLU A 368 54.63 8.78 -4.69
N ASP A 369 55.30 8.74 -5.84
CA ASP A 369 55.04 7.85 -6.96
C ASP A 369 54.92 6.41 -6.45
N PHE A 370 53.69 5.97 -6.20
CA PHE A 370 53.37 4.56 -6.10
C PHE A 370 53.28 4.04 -7.53
N ASP A 371 54.43 3.69 -8.09
CA ASP A 371 54.54 2.93 -9.32
C ASP A 371 53.76 1.62 -9.14
N ASP A 372 52.52 1.63 -9.62
CA ASP A 372 51.62 0.49 -9.73
C ASP A 372 52.20 -0.51 -10.74
N TYR A 373 53.21 -1.25 -10.28
CA TYR A 373 53.84 -2.34 -10.99
C TYR A 373 52.85 -3.51 -10.98
N ASP A 374 52.00 -3.61 -11.99
CA ASP A 374 51.22 -4.81 -12.29
C ASP A 374 52.14 -5.84 -12.98
N PRO A 375 52.63 -6.88 -12.27
CA PRO A 375 53.54 -7.87 -12.83
C PRO A 375 52.85 -8.83 -13.82
N TYR A 376 51.54 -8.70 -14.03
CA TYR A 376 50.81 -9.46 -15.06
C TYR A 376 50.52 -8.54 -16.24
N GLY A 377 51.54 -8.31 -17.08
CA GLY A 377 51.56 -7.41 -18.26
C GLY A 377 50.49 -7.60 -19.36
N ASN A 378 49.30 -8.10 -19.06
CA ASN A 378 48.09 -7.93 -19.83
C ASN A 378 47.51 -6.53 -19.60
N ARG A 379 48.23 -5.47 -20.04
CA ARG A 379 47.60 -4.21 -20.43
C ARG A 379 46.67 -4.52 -21.60
N LYS A 380 45.47 -5.04 -21.30
CA LYS A 380 44.35 -5.18 -22.23
C LYS A 380 43.98 -3.76 -22.64
N ARG A 381 44.67 -3.27 -23.68
CA ARG A 381 44.43 -1.95 -24.28
C ARG A 381 42.93 -1.79 -24.43
N THR A 382 42.41 -0.67 -23.96
CA THR A 382 41.08 -0.21 -24.34
C THR A 382 40.97 -0.30 -25.87
N PRO A 383 39.88 -0.89 -26.39
CA PRO A 383 39.76 -1.17 -27.81
C PRO A 383 39.94 0.12 -28.63
N THR A 384 40.73 0.05 -29.71
CA THR A 384 40.85 1.20 -30.60
C THR A 384 39.48 1.46 -31.25
N PRO A 385 39.06 2.73 -31.41
CA PRO A 385 37.77 3.05 -32.02
C PRO A 385 37.52 2.37 -33.38
N GLU A 386 38.59 2.02 -34.10
CA GLU A 386 38.58 1.31 -35.39
C GLU A 386 37.90 -0.07 -35.33
N ALA A 387 37.92 -0.74 -34.17
CA ALA A 387 37.31 -2.07 -34.01
C ALA A 387 35.77 -2.04 -34.15
N PHE A 388 35.15 -0.88 -33.95
CA PHE A 388 33.69 -0.70 -33.99
C PHE A 388 33.16 -0.21 -35.34
N TYR A 389 34.04 0.11 -36.30
CA TYR A 389 33.63 0.45 -37.65
C TYR A 389 33.57 -0.83 -38.48
N LEU A 390 32.34 -1.18 -38.89
CA LEU A 390 32.06 -2.34 -39.71
C LEU A 390 32.71 -2.18 -41.08
N GLY A 391 33.22 -3.28 -41.64
CA GLY A 391 33.82 -3.27 -42.96
C GLY A 391 32.76 -3.49 -44.04
N SER A 392 33.01 -4.46 -44.92
CA SER A 392 32.06 -4.85 -45.95
C SER A 392 30.86 -5.62 -45.38
N VAL A 393 31.06 -6.29 -44.24
CA VAL A 393 30.01 -7.05 -43.56
C VAL A 393 29.35 -6.15 -42.52
N THR A 394 28.24 -5.53 -42.90
CA THR A 394 27.52 -4.56 -42.06
C THR A 394 26.30 -5.14 -41.35
N GLN A 395 25.85 -6.33 -41.76
CA GLN A 395 24.73 -7.06 -41.21
C GLN A 395 25.09 -8.54 -41.04
N PRO A 396 24.45 -9.26 -40.10
CA PRO A 396 24.62 -10.71 -39.99
C PRO A 396 24.23 -11.43 -41.28
N SER A 397 24.67 -12.67 -41.41
CA SER A 397 24.34 -13.49 -42.57
C SER A 397 24.44 -14.96 -42.22
N ALA A 398 24.04 -15.85 -43.14
CA ALA A 398 24.21 -17.29 -42.96
C ALA A 398 25.67 -17.68 -42.68
N LYS A 399 26.65 -16.94 -43.24
CA LYS A 399 28.09 -17.15 -43.02
C LYS A 399 28.62 -16.43 -41.76
N HIS A 400 27.99 -15.33 -41.36
CA HIS A 400 28.41 -14.49 -40.24
C HIS A 400 27.25 -14.29 -39.25
N GLN A 401 26.79 -15.39 -38.65
CA GLN A 401 25.67 -15.40 -37.69
C GLN A 401 26.06 -14.84 -36.33
N SER A 402 27.32 -15.00 -35.93
CA SER A 402 27.84 -14.61 -34.62
C SER A 402 28.60 -13.29 -34.69
N TRP A 403 28.29 -12.39 -33.77
CA TRP A 403 28.84 -11.04 -33.70
C TRP A 403 29.41 -10.77 -32.32
N ASN A 404 30.67 -10.38 -32.30
CA ASN A 404 31.34 -9.97 -31.08
C ASN A 404 30.84 -8.60 -30.66
N TYR A 405 30.68 -8.40 -29.36
CA TYR A 405 30.36 -7.11 -28.79
C TYR A 405 31.07 -6.87 -27.47
N ARG A 406 31.18 -5.60 -27.13
CA ARG A 406 31.54 -5.11 -25.80
C ARG A 406 30.38 -4.30 -25.26
N TRP A 407 30.30 -4.19 -23.93
CA TRP A 407 29.24 -3.43 -23.31
C TRP A 407 29.76 -2.49 -22.23
N ARG A 408 29.01 -1.42 -22.01
CA ARG A 408 29.15 -0.50 -20.88
C ARG A 408 27.78 -0.25 -20.29
N GLY A 409 27.68 -0.24 -18.98
CA GLY A 409 26.38 -0.16 -18.31
C GLY A 409 26.50 0.13 -16.83
N GLU A 410 25.36 0.15 -16.18
CA GLU A 410 25.21 0.41 -14.75
C GLU A 410 24.16 -0.53 -14.16
N GLU A 411 24.33 -0.83 -12.88
CA GLU A 411 23.36 -1.56 -12.07
C GLU A 411 22.11 -0.68 -11.86
N THR A 412 20.92 -1.28 -11.90
CA THR A 412 19.65 -0.53 -11.94
C THR A 412 19.14 0.00 -10.59
N GLY A 413 19.56 -0.58 -9.47
CA GLY A 413 19.18 -0.19 -8.12
C GLY A 413 19.95 1.02 -7.62
N GLU A 414 21.27 0.92 -7.58
CA GLU A 414 22.18 1.95 -7.08
C GLU A 414 22.78 2.81 -8.19
N THR A 415 22.51 2.54 -9.47
CA THR A 415 23.05 3.31 -10.63
C THR A 415 24.59 3.34 -10.68
N VAL A 416 25.24 2.31 -10.15
CA VAL A 416 26.71 2.19 -10.16
C VAL A 416 27.16 1.72 -11.54
N ILE A 417 28.02 2.51 -12.20
CA ILE A 417 28.63 2.14 -13.49
C ILE A 417 29.57 0.96 -13.26
N ASP A 418 29.42 -0.09 -14.06
CA ASP A 418 30.29 -1.27 -14.01
C ASP A 418 31.61 -0.97 -14.74
N LEU A 419 32.63 -0.62 -13.96
CA LEU A 419 33.95 -0.30 -14.51
C LEU A 419 34.53 -1.51 -15.22
N TYR A 420 35.20 -1.24 -16.35
CA TYR A 420 35.93 -2.24 -17.11
C TYR A 420 35.06 -3.37 -17.71
N SER A 421 33.74 -3.20 -17.71
CA SER A 421 32.79 -4.12 -18.37
C SER A 421 33.12 -4.36 -19.85
N ASP A 422 33.73 -3.36 -20.49
CA ASP A 422 34.15 -3.39 -21.88
C ASP A 422 35.48 -4.13 -22.11
N ARG A 423 36.20 -4.60 -21.08
CA ARG A 423 37.45 -5.37 -21.26
C ARG A 423 37.20 -6.76 -21.83
N LYS A 424 36.04 -7.34 -21.55
CA LYS A 424 35.65 -8.67 -21.99
C LYS A 424 34.83 -8.61 -23.28
N ILE A 425 35.11 -9.53 -24.20
CA ILE A 425 34.34 -9.69 -25.43
C ILE A 425 33.27 -10.75 -25.18
N TYR A 426 32.05 -10.42 -25.57
CA TYR A 426 30.92 -11.33 -25.61
C TYR A 426 30.45 -11.53 -27.05
N PHE A 427 29.54 -12.47 -27.28
CA PHE A 427 28.98 -12.66 -28.61
C PHE A 427 27.45 -12.76 -28.58
N LEU A 428 26.87 -12.39 -29.72
CA LEU A 428 25.46 -12.52 -30.07
C LEU A 428 25.36 -13.32 -31.36
N LYS A 429 24.57 -14.39 -31.36
CA LYS A 429 24.30 -15.23 -32.52
C LYS A 429 22.86 -15.05 -32.96
N PHE A 430 22.67 -14.71 -34.24
CA PHE A 430 21.36 -14.50 -34.85
C PHE A 430 20.95 -15.70 -35.68
N PHE A 431 19.66 -16.06 -35.64
CA PHE A 431 19.14 -17.27 -36.28
C PHE A 431 18.10 -16.97 -37.36
N GLY A 432 18.32 -17.56 -38.53
CA GLY A 432 17.42 -17.51 -39.68
C GLY A 432 17.50 -16.20 -40.47
N PRO A 433 17.06 -16.21 -41.74
CA PRO A 433 17.09 -15.03 -42.60
C PRO A 433 16.24 -13.89 -42.05
N ARG A 434 15.15 -14.17 -41.33
CA ARG A 434 14.32 -13.13 -40.71
C ARG A 434 14.80 -12.68 -39.33
N THR A 435 15.89 -13.26 -38.84
CA THR A 435 16.47 -12.97 -37.52
C THR A 435 15.41 -12.91 -36.41
N GLU A 436 14.52 -13.89 -36.36
CA GLU A 436 13.42 -13.90 -35.38
C GLU A 436 13.92 -14.22 -33.97
N LYS A 437 15.08 -14.88 -33.87
CA LYS A 437 15.68 -15.33 -32.62
C LYS A 437 17.15 -14.96 -32.55
N LEU A 438 17.60 -14.68 -31.33
CA LEU A 438 19.01 -14.54 -30.99
C LEU A 438 19.37 -15.33 -29.73
N GLU A 439 20.64 -15.68 -29.63
CA GLU A 439 21.28 -16.19 -28.42
C GLU A 439 22.51 -15.33 -28.14
N GLY A 440 22.85 -15.13 -26.88
CA GLY A 440 24.06 -14.41 -26.52
C GLY A 440 24.58 -14.83 -25.16
N THR A 441 25.78 -14.36 -24.84
CA THR A 441 26.41 -14.52 -23.53
C THR A 441 26.61 -13.17 -22.89
N PHE A 442 26.30 -13.03 -21.62
CA PHE A 442 26.51 -11.78 -20.88
C PHE A 442 27.06 -12.07 -19.49
N GLY A 443 27.94 -11.20 -19.01
CA GLY A 443 28.53 -11.25 -17.68
C GLY A 443 28.93 -9.86 -17.20
N CYS A 444 28.98 -9.67 -15.89
CA CYS A 444 29.31 -8.41 -15.23
C CYS A 444 30.01 -8.68 -13.89
N GLY A 445 30.40 -7.62 -13.15
CA GLY A 445 31.03 -7.78 -11.84
C GLY A 445 30.21 -8.59 -10.81
N PHE A 446 28.89 -8.62 -10.94
CA PHE A 446 27.96 -9.25 -9.98
C PHE A 446 27.44 -10.62 -10.42
N MET A 447 27.70 -11.07 -11.65
CA MET A 447 27.25 -12.37 -12.14
C MET A 447 28.25 -13.03 -13.09
N LYS A 448 28.33 -14.36 -12.99
CA LYS A 448 29.09 -15.17 -13.96
C LYS A 448 28.51 -15.02 -15.36
N ASP A 449 29.37 -15.22 -16.36
CA ASP A 449 28.96 -15.37 -17.74
C ASP A 449 27.82 -16.38 -17.86
N SER A 450 26.73 -15.93 -18.46
CA SER A 450 25.53 -16.72 -18.57
C SER A 450 24.88 -16.46 -19.93
N ALA A 451 24.22 -17.48 -20.45
CA ALA A 451 23.52 -17.40 -21.72
C ALA A 451 22.17 -16.68 -21.56
N PHE A 452 21.77 -15.94 -22.58
CA PHE A 452 20.43 -15.37 -22.73
C PHE A 452 19.90 -15.66 -24.13
N THR A 453 18.59 -15.61 -24.27
CA THR A 453 17.88 -15.77 -25.54
C THR A 453 17.05 -14.53 -25.82
N GLY A 454 16.70 -14.27 -27.07
CA GLY A 454 15.88 -13.13 -27.44
C GLY A 454 14.98 -13.43 -28.62
N VAL A 455 13.82 -12.76 -28.64
CA VAL A 455 12.87 -12.79 -29.76
C VAL A 455 12.62 -11.36 -30.23
N LYS A 456 12.63 -11.14 -31.55
CA LYS A 456 12.39 -9.82 -32.14
C LYS A 456 10.92 -9.43 -31.95
N VAL A 457 10.67 -8.32 -31.27
CA VAL A 457 9.33 -7.80 -30.93
C VAL A 457 9.03 -6.42 -31.52
N GLY A 458 9.95 -5.86 -32.29
CA GLY A 458 9.72 -4.64 -33.04
C GLY A 458 10.81 -4.40 -34.08
N VAL A 459 10.46 -3.70 -35.15
CA VAL A 459 11.40 -3.25 -36.19
C VAL A 459 12.07 -1.95 -35.75
N ALA A 460 13.26 -1.67 -36.29
CA ALA A 460 14.01 -0.48 -35.95
C ALA A 460 13.22 0.81 -36.15
N ARG A 461 13.40 1.70 -35.17
CA ARG A 461 13.11 3.12 -35.27
C ARG A 461 14.45 3.83 -35.18
N ASN A 462 14.49 5.10 -35.59
CA ASN A 462 15.66 5.95 -35.37
C ASN A 462 16.14 5.82 -33.91
N ALA A 463 17.45 5.81 -33.71
CA ALA A 463 18.03 5.75 -32.38
C ALA A 463 17.43 6.87 -31.53
N SER A 464 16.86 6.50 -30.38
CA SER A 464 16.31 7.45 -29.41
C SER A 464 17.40 8.06 -28.52
N ILE A 465 18.64 7.59 -28.68
CA ILE A 465 19.79 7.95 -27.88
C ILE A 465 20.98 8.24 -28.79
N ASP A 466 21.82 9.21 -28.43
CA ASP A 466 23.16 9.34 -29.00
C ASP A 466 24.03 8.25 -28.38
N ILE A 467 24.37 7.24 -29.16
CA ILE A 467 25.07 6.06 -28.66
C ILE A 467 26.56 6.35 -28.44
N ALA A 468 27.13 7.34 -29.14
CA ALA A 468 28.50 7.77 -28.89
C ALA A 468 28.61 8.47 -27.53
N GLU A 469 27.66 9.34 -27.23
CA GLU A 469 27.51 9.97 -25.92
C GLU A 469 27.23 8.93 -24.83
N ALA A 470 26.22 8.07 -25.01
CA ALA A 470 25.86 7.04 -24.03
C ALA A 470 27.01 6.05 -23.72
N TRP A 471 27.88 5.79 -24.69
CA TRP A 471 29.09 4.98 -24.48
C TRP A 471 30.20 5.75 -23.75
N ALA A 472 30.35 7.04 -24.04
CA ALA A 472 31.31 7.91 -23.38
C ALA A 472 30.93 8.16 -21.92
N ASP A 473 29.64 8.32 -21.62
CA ASP A 473 29.10 8.58 -20.28
C ASP A 473 29.20 7.40 -19.30
N ARG A 474 29.74 6.26 -19.75
CA ARG A 474 29.90 5.06 -18.93
C ARG A 474 31.36 4.62 -18.87
N ASN A 475 32.26 5.59 -18.82
CA ASN A 475 33.70 5.37 -18.66
C ASN A 475 34.16 5.68 -17.21
N GLU A 476 35.44 5.45 -16.94
CA GLU A 476 36.05 5.68 -15.62
C GLU A 476 35.92 7.14 -15.15
N ARG A 477 36.06 8.11 -16.06
CA ARG A 477 35.85 9.54 -15.73
C ARG A 477 34.40 9.82 -15.32
N ALA A 478 33.43 9.22 -15.99
CA ALA A 478 32.02 9.36 -15.66
C ALA A 478 31.68 8.68 -14.33
N TYR A 479 32.29 7.52 -14.05
CA TYR A 479 32.19 6.88 -12.74
C TYR A 479 32.74 7.78 -11.63
N GLU A 480 33.95 8.32 -11.78
CA GLU A 480 34.54 9.21 -10.76
C GLU A 480 33.68 10.45 -10.53
N HIS A 481 33.15 11.05 -11.59
CA HIS A 481 32.20 12.16 -11.48
C HIS A 481 30.93 11.76 -10.71
N ALA A 482 30.34 10.60 -11.02
CA ALA A 482 29.16 10.08 -10.33
C ALA A 482 29.43 9.61 -8.90
N ARG A 483 30.68 9.24 -8.58
CA ARG A 483 31.12 8.84 -7.24
C ARG A 483 31.26 10.04 -6.33
N VAL A 484 31.90 11.11 -6.81
CA VAL A 484 32.07 12.37 -6.05
C VAL A 484 30.70 12.99 -5.72
N GLY A 485 29.75 12.98 -6.65
CA GLY A 485 28.40 13.51 -6.40
C GLY A 485 27.52 12.69 -5.46
N ARG A 486 27.89 11.44 -5.13
CA ARG A 486 27.12 10.58 -4.22
C ARG A 486 27.50 10.73 -2.75
N TRP A 487 28.71 11.21 -2.48
CA TRP A 487 29.29 11.25 -1.13
C TRP A 487 29.82 12.65 -0.74
N GLY A 488 29.60 13.65 -1.60
CA GLY A 488 30.05 15.03 -1.42
C GLY A 488 28.95 16.02 -1.12
#